data_AF-A0A7U4P9W5-F1
#
_entry.id   AF-A0A7U4P9W5-F1
#
_cell.length_a   1.000
_cell.length_b   1.000
_cell.length_c   1.000
_cell.angle_alpha   90.00
_cell.angle_beta   90.00
_cell.angle_gamma   90.00
#
_symmetry.space_group_name_H-M   'P 1'
#
loop_
_entity.id
_entity.type
_entity.pdbx_description
1 polymer ?
#
loop_
_entity_poly.entity_id
_entity_poly.type
_entity_poly.pdbx_seq_one_letter_code
_entity_poly.pdbx_strand_id
1 'polypeptide(L)'
;MIPCDVCQPLVSERHPASSDVPLDALGKPTKLRPLSRKPVVIAKFRCRACGANWIRESDAAAPGEAHWLFLGDATSILEPVARRRRQSGVERAAAAEPAAQPADAERIA
;
A
#
# COMPACT_ATOMS: atom_id res chain seq x y z
N MET A 1 0.89 -4.75 -10.03
CA MET A 1 1.17 -6.15 -9.65
C MET A 1 0.11 -7.04 -10.26
N ILE A 2 0.48 -8.23 -10.76
CA ILE A 2 -0.47 -9.24 -11.24
C ILE A 2 -0.88 -10.10 -10.03
N PRO A 3 -2.18 -10.34 -9.77
CA PRO A 3 -2.62 -11.20 -8.67
C PRO A 3 -2.16 -12.64 -8.89
N CYS A 4 -1.68 -13.31 -7.84
CA CYS A 4 -1.32 -14.73 -7.90
C CYS A 4 -2.57 -15.64 -7.85
N ASP A 5 -2.38 -16.94 -8.03
CA ASP A 5 -3.44 -17.95 -7.99
C ASP A 5 -4.25 -17.95 -6.68
N VAL A 6 -3.65 -17.49 -5.57
CA VAL A 6 -4.35 -17.31 -4.29
C VAL A 6 -5.22 -16.04 -4.29
N CYS A 7 -4.73 -14.96 -4.87
CA CYS A 7 -5.42 -13.68 -4.92
C CYS A 7 -6.51 -13.65 -6.00
N GLN A 8 -6.30 -14.37 -7.11
CA GLN A 8 -7.14 -14.31 -8.29
C GLN A 8 -8.61 -14.72 -8.03
N PRO A 9 -8.91 -15.78 -7.26
CA PRO A 9 -10.28 -16.10 -6.86
C PRO A 9 -10.93 -14.97 -6.04
N LEU A 10 -10.21 -14.36 -5.10
CA LEU A 10 -10.74 -13.26 -4.26
C LEU A 10 -11.03 -11.99 -5.04
N VAL A 11 -10.30 -11.75 -6.13
CA VAL A 11 -10.57 -10.64 -7.07
C VAL A 11 -11.75 -10.98 -7.98
N SER A 12 -11.91 -12.24 -8.36
CA SER A 12 -12.86 -12.67 -9.40
C SER A 12 -14.24 -13.07 -8.85
N GLU A 13 -14.26 -13.72 -7.69
CA GLU A 13 -15.47 -14.14 -7.00
C GLU A 13 -16.00 -12.99 -6.16
N ARG A 14 -17.31 -12.77 -6.21
CA ARG A 14 -18.04 -11.91 -5.28
C ARG A 14 -17.93 -12.48 -3.87
N HIS A 15 -16.82 -12.13 -3.21
CA HIS A 15 -16.56 -12.14 -1.77
C HIS A 15 -17.01 -13.42 -1.03
N PRO A 16 -16.13 -14.41 -0.83
CA PRO A 16 -16.42 -15.48 0.10
C PRO A 16 -16.69 -14.86 1.48
N ALA A 17 -17.86 -15.16 2.03
CA ALA A 17 -18.23 -14.80 3.39
C ALA A 17 -17.36 -15.53 4.44
N SER A 18 -16.66 -16.59 4.02
CA SER A 18 -15.84 -17.43 4.89
C SER A 18 -14.57 -16.72 5.33
N SER A 19 -14.19 -16.96 6.58
CA SER A 19 -12.93 -16.55 7.20
C SER A 19 -11.72 -17.36 6.73
N ASP A 20 -11.95 -18.48 6.05
CA ASP A 20 -10.92 -19.46 5.63
C ASP A 20 -10.22 -19.04 4.34
N VAL A 21 -9.97 -17.75 4.20
CA VAL A 21 -9.16 -17.22 3.12
C VAL A 21 -7.69 -17.41 3.50
N PRO A 22 -6.82 -17.90 2.61
CA PRO A 22 -5.37 -18.08 2.85
C PRO A 22 -4.60 -16.75 2.90
N LEU A 23 -5.08 -15.79 3.68
CA LEU A 23 -4.46 -14.50 3.94
C LEU A 23 -4.18 -14.36 5.45
N ASP A 24 -3.04 -13.77 5.78
CA ASP A 24 -2.68 -13.45 7.16
C ASP A 24 -3.32 -12.16 7.62
N ALA A 25 -3.99 -12.19 8.77
CA ALA A 25 -4.49 -10.99 9.43
C ALA A 25 -3.32 -10.10 9.89
N LEU A 26 -3.36 -8.83 9.50
CA LEU A 26 -2.39 -7.82 9.89
C LEU A 26 -2.96 -7.00 11.06
N GLY A 27 -2.67 -7.46 12.26
CA GLY A 27 -3.05 -6.76 13.50
C GLY A 27 -4.54 -6.87 13.81
N LYS A 28 -5.03 -5.95 14.66
CA LYS A 28 -6.41 -5.97 15.15
C LYS A 28 -7.34 -5.25 14.16
N PRO A 29 -8.54 -5.80 13.87
CA PRO A 29 -9.56 -5.08 13.12
C PRO A 29 -9.90 -3.75 13.77
N THR A 30 -10.14 -2.73 12.95
CA THR A 30 -10.46 -1.37 13.40
C THR A 30 -11.93 -1.09 13.13
N LYS A 31 -12.68 -0.72 14.17
CA LYS A 31 -14.08 -0.28 14.03
C LYS A 31 -14.10 1.22 13.74
N LEU A 32 -14.64 1.59 12.59
CA LEU A 32 -14.83 2.97 12.17
C LEU A 32 -16.31 3.35 12.30
N ARG A 33 -16.56 4.62 12.63
CA ARG A 33 -17.91 5.21 12.67
C ARG A 33 -17.94 6.43 11.76
N PRO A 34 -18.04 6.24 10.43
CA PRO A 34 -18.11 7.37 9.51
C PRO A 34 -19.38 8.18 9.78
N LEU A 35 -19.28 9.50 9.61
CA LEU A 35 -20.43 10.40 9.79
C LEU A 35 -21.55 10.01 8.81
N SER A 36 -22.78 9.97 9.31
CA SER A 36 -23.98 9.65 8.53
C SER A 36 -23.98 8.29 7.82
N ARG A 37 -23.13 7.35 8.24
CA ARG A 37 -23.12 5.96 7.73
C ARG A 37 -23.13 4.94 8.87
N LYS A 38 -23.46 3.70 8.53
CA LYS A 38 -23.36 2.59 9.48
C LYS A 38 -21.91 2.38 9.92
N PRO A 39 -21.66 1.96 11.17
CA PRO A 39 -20.32 1.58 11.60
C PRO A 39 -19.78 0.41 10.79
N VAL A 40 -18.52 0.50 10.39
CA VAL A 40 -17.85 -0.55 9.61
C VAL A 40 -16.64 -1.08 10.38
N VAL A 41 -16.30 -2.33 10.16
CA VAL A 41 -15.08 -2.96 10.67
C VAL A 41 -14.14 -3.22 9.51
N ILE A 42 -12.95 -2.63 9.61
CA ILE A 42 -11.86 -2.76 8.64
C ILE A 42 -10.82 -3.71 9.21
N ALA A 43 -10.56 -4.81 8.54
CA ALA A 43 -9.48 -5.74 8.84
C ALA A 43 -8.48 -5.76 7.68
N LYS A 44 -7.19 -5.71 8.01
CA LYS A 44 -6.11 -5.74 7.03
C LYS A 44 -5.55 -7.15 6.91
N PHE A 45 -5.17 -7.53 5.71
CA PHE A 45 -4.67 -8.86 5.41
C PHE A 45 -3.49 -8.82 4.45
N ARG A 46 -2.66 -9.87 4.48
CA ARG A 46 -1.55 -10.06 3.54
C ARG A 46 -1.56 -11.47 2.95
N CYS A 47 -1.38 -11.57 1.65
CA CYS A 47 -1.22 -12.86 0.99
C CYS A 47 0.13 -13.47 1.34
N ARG A 48 0.15 -14.71 1.83
CA ARG A 48 1.39 -15.46 2.10
C ARG A 48 2.20 -15.75 0.84
N ALA A 49 1.52 -16.00 -0.28
CA ALA A 49 2.17 -16.42 -1.51
C ALA A 49 2.86 -15.26 -2.25
N CYS A 50 2.16 -14.15 -2.47
CA CYS A 50 2.69 -13.03 -3.27
C CYS A 50 2.97 -11.76 -2.46
N GLY A 51 2.66 -11.74 -1.16
CA GLY A 51 2.86 -10.58 -0.30
C GLY A 51 1.87 -9.43 -0.52
N ALA A 52 0.89 -9.57 -1.42
CA ALA A 52 -0.07 -8.52 -1.69
C ALA A 52 -0.95 -8.21 -0.47
N ASN A 53 -1.26 -6.93 -0.31
CA ASN A 53 -2.09 -6.41 0.76
C ASN A 53 -3.57 -6.42 0.36
N TRP A 54 -4.40 -6.63 1.35
CA TRP A 54 -5.85 -6.75 1.24
C TRP A 54 -6.53 -6.03 2.39
N ILE A 55 -7.74 -5.54 2.14
CA ILE A 55 -8.64 -5.03 3.16
C ILE A 55 -9.95 -5.80 3.08
N ARG A 56 -10.47 -6.23 4.23
CA ARG A 56 -11.85 -6.68 4.41
C ARG A 56 -12.62 -5.59 5.14
N GLU A 57 -13.67 -5.09 4.51
CA GLU A 57 -14.66 -4.21 5.10
C GLU A 57 -15.91 -5.01 5.42
N SER A 58 -16.49 -4.82 6.61
CA SER A 58 -17.74 -5.50 7.01
C SER A 58 -18.62 -4.55 7.80
N ASP A 59 -19.95 -4.68 7.69
CA ASP A 59 -20.88 -3.93 8.52
C ASP A 59 -20.77 -4.43 9.97
N ALA A 60 -20.55 -3.52 10.93
CA ALA A 60 -20.46 -3.88 12.33
C ALA A 60 -21.80 -4.40 12.91
N ALA A 61 -22.93 -4.08 12.27
CA ALA A 61 -24.25 -4.59 12.60
C ALA A 61 -24.61 -5.87 11.83
N ALA A 62 -23.95 -6.16 10.71
CA ALA A 62 -24.20 -7.34 9.89
C ALA A 62 -22.86 -7.92 9.36
N PRO A 63 -22.11 -8.69 10.18
CA PRO A 63 -20.78 -9.19 9.82
C PRO A 63 -20.73 -10.14 8.62
N GLY A 64 -21.89 -10.67 8.19
CA GLY A 64 -22.02 -11.55 7.04
C GLY A 64 -21.87 -10.85 5.70
N GLU A 65 -22.08 -9.53 5.64
CA GLU A 65 -21.82 -8.73 4.45
C GLU A 65 -20.40 -8.15 4.53
N ALA A 66 -19.47 -8.80 3.83
CA ALA A 66 -18.09 -8.36 3.77
C ALA A 66 -17.64 -8.08 2.34
N HIS A 67 -16.93 -6.97 2.16
CA HIS A 67 -16.34 -6.54 0.91
C HIS A 67 -14.82 -6.67 1.00
N TRP A 68 -14.20 -7.28 -0.01
CA TRP A 68 -12.75 -7.44 -0.10
C TRP A 68 -12.17 -6.47 -1.11
N LEU A 69 -11.11 -5.77 -0.72
CA LEU A 69 -10.38 -4.80 -1.52
C LEU A 69 -8.95 -5.26 -1.71
N PHE A 70 -8.54 -5.44 -2.98
CA PHE A 70 -7.16 -5.73 -3.34
C PHE A 70 -6.33 -4.45 -3.41
N LEU A 71 -5.20 -4.40 -2.69
CA LEU A 71 -4.30 -3.25 -2.68
C LEU A 71 -2.97 -3.50 -3.41
N GLY A 72 -2.65 -4.75 -3.75
CA GLY A 72 -1.34 -5.12 -4.31
C GLY A 72 -0.21 -4.73 -3.36
N ASP A 73 0.69 -3.85 -3.81
CA ASP A 73 1.84 -3.39 -3.01
C ASP A 73 1.50 -2.29 -1.99
N ALA A 74 0.32 -1.68 -2.08
CA ALA A 74 -0.09 -0.58 -1.20
C ALA A 74 -0.59 -1.09 0.16
N THR A 75 -0.25 -0.39 1.25
CA THR A 75 -0.68 -0.69 2.62
C THR A 75 -1.96 0.05 3.04
N SER A 76 -2.38 1.01 2.21
CA SER A 76 -3.56 1.86 2.41
C SER A 76 -4.21 2.23 1.08
N ILE A 77 -5.54 2.41 1.07
CA ILE A 77 -6.29 2.94 -0.08
C ILE A 77 -5.90 4.38 -0.43
N LEU A 78 -5.29 5.10 0.51
CA LEU A 78 -4.86 6.49 0.32
C LEU A 78 -3.44 6.59 -0.25
N GLU A 79 -2.72 5.46 -0.36
CA GLU A 79 -1.38 5.48 -0.94
C GLU A 79 -1.44 5.58 -2.47
N PRO A 80 -0.70 6.52 -3.08
CA PRO A 80 -0.66 6.65 -4.53
C PRO A 80 0.09 5.46 -5.14
N VAL A 81 -0.66 4.58 -5.84
CA VAL A 81 -0.13 3.43 -6.60
C VAL A 81 0.84 3.86 -7.73
N ALA A 82 0.85 5.15 -8.07
CA ALA A 82 1.51 5.70 -9.24
C ALA A 82 3.06 5.81 -9.21
N ARG A 83 3.75 5.57 -8.08
CA ARG A 83 5.22 5.81 -7.99
C ARG A 83 6.15 4.60 -8.05
N ARG A 84 5.66 3.38 -8.28
CA ARG A 84 6.52 2.19 -8.47
C ARG A 84 6.60 1.70 -9.92
N ARG A 85 6.35 2.57 -10.91
CA ARG A 85 6.78 2.31 -12.29
C ARG A 85 8.27 2.62 -12.38
N ARG A 86 9.11 1.63 -12.04
CA ARG A 86 10.56 1.55 -12.29
C ARG A 86 11.34 2.87 -12.14
N GLN A 87 11.90 3.13 -10.96
CA GLN A 87 13.19 3.85 -10.90
C GLN A 87 14.30 2.85 -11.23
N SER A 88 14.31 2.34 -12.47
CA SER A 88 15.48 1.70 -13.05
C SER A 88 16.12 2.74 -13.97
N GLY A 89 17.17 3.39 -13.49
CA GLY A 89 18.07 4.22 -14.28
C GLY A 89 17.69 5.69 -14.38
N VAL A 90 18.06 6.49 -13.36
CA VAL A 90 18.76 7.76 -13.58
C VAL A 90 19.78 7.88 -12.46
N GLU A 91 20.96 7.36 -12.76
CA GLU A 91 22.24 7.83 -12.22
C GLU A 91 22.26 9.37 -12.30
N ARG A 92 22.43 10.05 -11.16
CA ARG A 92 22.95 11.41 -11.16
C ARG A 92 23.79 11.61 -9.92
N ALA A 93 25.07 11.40 -10.16
CA ALA A 93 26.19 12.20 -9.69
C ALA A 93 26.01 12.84 -8.31
N ALA A 94 26.79 12.30 -7.38
CA ALA A 94 27.44 13.00 -6.29
C ALA A 94 27.14 14.51 -6.24
N ALA A 95 26.53 14.91 -5.13
CA ALA A 95 26.56 16.27 -4.64
C ALA A 95 28.04 16.70 -4.52
N ALA A 96 28.56 17.31 -5.58
CA ALA A 96 29.75 18.14 -5.50
C ALA A 96 29.24 19.55 -5.16
N GLU A 97 29.35 19.90 -3.88
CA GLU A 97 29.28 21.26 -3.39
C GLU A 97 30.13 22.18 -4.28
N PRO A 98 29.63 23.37 -4.70
CA PRO A 98 30.51 24.39 -5.23
C PRO A 98 31.30 24.96 -4.05
N ALA A 99 32.56 24.53 -3.94
CA ALA A 99 33.55 25.12 -3.05
C ALA A 99 33.61 26.64 -3.29
N ALA A 100 33.35 27.40 -2.24
CA ALA A 100 33.61 28.82 -2.19
C ALA A 100 35.11 29.07 -2.45
N GLN A 101 35.42 29.76 -3.55
CA GLN A 101 36.79 30.17 -3.87
C GLN A 101 37.23 31.26 -2.87
N PRO A 102 38.41 31.15 -2.24
CA PRO A 102 38.97 32.26 -1.48
C PRO A 102 39.50 33.31 -2.47
N ALA A 103 39.18 34.57 -2.19
CA ALA A 103 39.82 35.71 -2.82
C ALA A 103 41.27 35.78 -2.31
N ASP A 104 42.22 35.53 -3.21
CA ASP A 104 43.64 35.72 -2.94
C ASP A 104 44.27 36.65 -3.97
N ALA A 105 45.25 37.40 -3.48
CA ALA A 105 45.69 38.68 -3.96
C ALA A 105 46.70 38.59 -5.13
N GLU A 106 46.61 39.58 -6.02
CA GLU A 106 47.72 40.39 -6.53
C GLU A 106 49.06 39.72 -6.94
N ARG A 107 49.38 39.76 -8.25
CA ARG A 107 50.52 40.52 -8.80
C ARG A 107 50.58 40.46 -10.33
N ILE A 108 50.51 41.63 -10.94
CA ILE A 108 50.96 41.91 -12.32
C ILE A 108 52.39 42.46 -12.21
N ALA A 109 53.26 41.92 -13.07
CA ALA A 109 54.55 42.42 -13.59
C ALA A 109 55.45 43.27 -12.66
#